data_AF-A0A1R3JS29-F1
#
_entry.id   AF-A0A1R3JS29-F1
#
_cell.length_a   1.000
_cell.length_b   1.000
_cell.length_c   1.000
_cell.angle_alpha   90.00
_cell.angle_beta   90.00
_cell.angle_gamma   90.00
#
_symmetry.space_group_name_H-M   'P 1'
#
loop_
_entity.id
_entity.type
_entity.pdbx_description
1 polymer ?
#
loop_
_entity_poly.entity_id
_entity_poly.type
_entity_poly.pdbx_seq_one_letter_code
_entity_poly.pdbx_strand_id
1 'polypeptide(L)'
;MELQSVIPANKKSMTPNAQLTIFRAEEYNATVEFLWAPLLVESNSDDPVNHRTAERIIRPDSVLKHSSQWEHADILIFNSYLWWRQGPVKLLWSAEGNGACEELDGLGAMELAMGAWADWVDLMF
;
A
#
# COMPACT_ATOMS: atom_id res chain seq x y z
N MET A 1 15.79 -16.47 -12.36
CA MET A 1 14.91 -16.59 -13.54
C MET A 1 13.53 -16.11 -13.10
N GLU A 2 12.99 -15.09 -13.75
CA GLU A 2 11.69 -14.48 -13.39
C GLU A 2 10.53 -15.36 -13.89
N LEU A 3 9.41 -15.41 -13.15
CA LEU A 3 8.22 -16.24 -13.46
C LEU A 3 7.78 -16.13 -14.93
N GLN A 4 7.71 -14.90 -15.46
CA GLN A 4 7.24 -14.62 -16.81
C GLN A 4 8.10 -15.17 -17.95
N SER A 5 9.36 -15.56 -17.67
CA SER A 5 10.34 -15.97 -18.69
C SER A 5 10.08 -17.37 -19.25
N VAL A 6 9.33 -18.20 -18.51
CA VAL A 6 8.94 -19.56 -18.93
C VAL A 6 7.50 -19.66 -19.43
N ILE A 7 6.74 -18.55 -19.37
CA ILE A 7 5.33 -18.53 -19.77
C ILE A 7 5.21 -17.99 -21.21
N PRO A 8 4.57 -18.74 -22.14
CA PRO A 8 4.32 -18.28 -23.50
C PRO A 8 3.57 -16.94 -23.54
N ALA A 9 3.87 -16.09 -24.52
CA ALA A 9 3.31 -14.74 -24.59
C ALA A 9 1.77 -14.70 -24.65
N ASN A 10 1.14 -15.70 -25.28
CA ASN A 10 -0.31 -15.84 -25.37
C ASN A 10 -0.96 -16.51 -24.16
N LYS A 11 -0.19 -16.79 -23.10
CA LYS A 11 -0.62 -17.44 -21.85
C LYS A 11 -0.37 -16.57 -20.62
N LYS A 12 0.04 -15.32 -20.84
CA LYS A 12 0.24 -14.31 -19.81
C LYS A 12 -0.41 -13.00 -20.21
N SER A 13 -0.92 -12.29 -19.21
CA SER A 13 -1.46 -10.95 -19.39
C SER A 13 -1.07 -10.06 -18.23
N MET A 14 -1.13 -8.74 -18.45
CA MET A 14 -0.90 -7.73 -17.42
C MET A 14 -1.94 -6.63 -17.56
N THR A 15 -2.52 -6.19 -16.44
CA THR A 15 -3.44 -5.04 -16.46
C THR A 15 -2.68 -3.73 -16.76
N PRO A 16 -3.35 -2.71 -17.31
CA PRO A 16 -2.77 -1.38 -17.47
C PRO A 16 -2.33 -0.79 -16.12
N ASN A 17 -1.38 0.16 -16.16
CA ASN A 17 -0.91 0.87 -14.97
C ASN A 17 -2.08 1.49 -14.20
N ALA A 18 -2.36 0.92 -13.03
CA ALA A 18 -3.42 1.31 -12.12
C ALA A 18 -2.94 1.15 -10.68
N GLN A 19 -3.79 1.51 -9.71
CA GLN A 19 -3.49 1.28 -8.30
C GLN A 19 -3.19 -0.20 -8.03
N LEU A 20 -3.94 -1.11 -8.66
CA LEU A 20 -3.71 -2.55 -8.65
C LEU A 20 -3.26 -3.02 -10.04
N THR A 21 -2.02 -3.49 -10.12
CA THR A 21 -1.46 -4.11 -11.33
C THR A 21 -1.42 -5.62 -11.15
N ILE A 22 -2.04 -6.35 -12.06
CA ILE A 22 -2.21 -7.80 -11.99
C ILE A 22 -1.47 -8.42 -13.18
N PHE A 23 -0.46 -9.22 -12.89
CA PHE A 23 0.11 -10.17 -13.84
C PHE A 23 -0.61 -11.51 -13.67
N ARG A 24 -1.14 -12.09 -14.76
CA ARG A 24 -1.83 -13.39 -14.73
C ARG A 24 -1.07 -14.41 -15.58
N ALA A 25 -0.84 -15.58 -14.99
CA ALA A 25 -0.34 -16.78 -15.65
C ALA A 25 -1.50 -17.77 -15.85
N GLU A 26 -2.08 -17.80 -17.06
CA GLU A 26 -3.38 -18.44 -17.30
C GLU A 26 -3.36 -19.95 -17.06
N GLU A 27 -2.31 -20.65 -17.49
CA GLU A 27 -2.23 -22.12 -17.38
C GLU A 27 -2.05 -22.62 -15.95
N TYR A 28 -1.60 -21.73 -15.06
CA TYR A 28 -1.37 -22.04 -13.65
C TYR A 28 -2.50 -21.53 -12.76
N ASN A 29 -3.47 -20.81 -13.32
CA ASN A 29 -4.48 -20.06 -12.56
C ASN A 29 -3.86 -19.22 -11.43
N ALA A 30 -2.71 -18.61 -11.70
CA ALA A 30 -1.93 -17.86 -10.72
C ALA A 30 -1.85 -16.37 -11.09
N THR A 31 -1.87 -15.51 -10.09
CA THR A 31 -1.64 -14.07 -10.25
C THR A 31 -0.44 -13.62 -9.42
N VAL A 32 0.25 -12.59 -9.91
CA VAL A 32 1.21 -11.80 -9.15
C VAL A 32 0.71 -10.37 -9.20
N GLU A 33 0.40 -9.80 -8.05
CA GLU A 33 -0.33 -8.54 -7.93
C GLU A 33 0.52 -7.51 -7.21
N PHE A 34 0.51 -6.28 -7.72
CA PHE A 34 1.14 -5.13 -7.11
C PHE A 34 0.08 -4.10 -6.79
N LEU A 35 -0.16 -3.88 -5.50
CA LEU A 35 -1.02 -2.81 -5.00
C LEU A 35 -0.18 -1.61 -4.54
N TRP A 36 -0.49 -0.44 -5.08
CA TRP A 36 0.07 0.82 -4.63
C TRP A 36 -0.55 1.24 -3.28
N ALA A 37 0.18 0.97 -2.21
CA ALA A 37 -0.11 1.41 -0.84
C ALA A 37 1.19 1.80 -0.13
N PRO A 38 1.85 2.89 -0.58
CA PRO A 38 3.26 3.17 -0.27
C PRO A 38 3.55 3.45 1.21
N LEU A 39 2.54 3.90 1.97
CA LEU A 39 2.64 4.15 3.42
C LEU A 39 1.82 3.13 4.24
N LEU A 40 1.31 2.07 3.61
CA LEU A 40 0.44 1.01 4.16
C LEU A 40 -0.95 1.50 4.63
N VAL A 41 -0.97 2.53 5.47
CA VAL A 41 -2.17 3.27 5.88
C VAL A 41 -2.65 4.19 4.76
N GLU A 42 -3.87 4.70 4.87
CA GLU A 42 -4.37 5.71 3.93
C GLU A 42 -3.50 6.97 3.97
N SER A 43 -3.25 7.52 2.78
CA SER A 43 -2.45 8.72 2.65
C SER A 43 -2.90 9.60 1.50
N ASN A 44 -2.44 10.86 1.52
CA ASN A 44 -2.55 11.76 0.36
C ASN A 44 -1.63 11.35 -0.82
N SER A 45 -0.98 10.20 -0.74
CA SER A 45 -0.02 9.69 -1.72
C SER A 45 -0.45 8.34 -2.32
N ASP A 46 -1.70 7.93 -2.09
CA ASP A 46 -2.27 6.66 -2.58
C ASP A 46 -2.67 6.68 -4.07
N ASP A 47 -2.58 7.83 -4.75
CA ASP A 47 -2.74 7.91 -6.21
C ASP A 47 -1.41 7.59 -6.90
N PRO A 48 -1.28 6.46 -7.64
CA PRO A 48 -0.01 6.07 -8.27
C PRO A 48 0.51 7.07 -9.30
N VAL A 49 -0.33 7.97 -9.82
CA VAL A 49 0.05 9.03 -10.76
C VAL A 49 0.34 10.33 -10.03
N ASN A 50 -0.52 10.73 -9.09
CA ASN A 50 -0.47 12.02 -8.39
C ASN A 50 0.04 11.91 -6.94
N HIS A 51 1.01 11.05 -6.67
CA HIS A 51 1.55 10.79 -5.32
C HIS A 51 2.69 11.73 -4.88
N ARG A 52 3.17 12.62 -5.75
CA ARG A 52 4.29 13.53 -5.44
C ARG A 52 3.75 14.78 -4.76
N THR A 53 3.86 14.81 -3.44
CA THR A 53 3.44 15.94 -2.60
C THR A 53 4.64 16.47 -1.82
N ALA A 54 4.64 17.77 -1.55
CA ALA A 54 5.63 18.41 -0.67
C ALA A 54 5.41 18.03 0.81
N GLU A 55 4.15 17.77 1.18
CA GLU A 55 3.77 17.38 2.54
C GLU A 55 3.13 16.00 2.52
N ARG A 56 3.59 15.10 3.40
CA ARG A 56 2.99 13.78 3.58
C ARG A 56 1.94 13.85 4.67
N ILE A 57 0.74 13.34 4.36
CA ILE A 57 -0.36 13.22 5.31
C ILE A 57 -0.80 11.76 5.33
N ILE A 58 -0.84 11.17 6.52
CA ILE A 58 -1.38 9.81 6.73
C ILE A 58 -2.60 9.85 7.66
N ARG A 59 -3.48 8.85 7.51
CA ARG A 59 -4.53 8.53 8.46
C ARG A 59 -4.22 7.18 9.09
N PRO A 60 -3.62 7.16 10.29
CA PRO A 60 -3.10 5.91 10.81
C PRO A 60 -4.16 4.89 11.23
N ASP A 61 -5.38 5.36 11.47
CA ASP A 61 -6.54 4.59 11.88
C ASP A 61 -7.29 3.92 10.71
N SER A 62 -6.82 4.05 9.46
CA SER A 62 -7.57 3.61 8.27
C SER A 62 -6.86 2.59 7.36
N VAL A 63 -6.11 1.65 7.94
CA VAL A 63 -5.55 0.47 7.22
C VAL A 63 -6.64 -0.27 6.43
N LEU A 64 -7.87 -0.27 6.92
CA LEU A 64 -9.03 -0.93 6.31
C LEU A 64 -9.36 -0.46 4.89
N LYS A 65 -8.91 0.73 4.47
CA LYS A 65 -9.13 1.20 3.10
C LYS A 65 -8.48 0.26 2.07
N HIS A 66 -7.32 -0.29 2.40
CA HIS A 66 -6.57 -1.18 1.51
C HIS A 66 -6.85 -2.67 1.77
N SER A 67 -7.32 -3.02 2.98
CA SER A 67 -7.48 -4.43 3.40
C SER A 67 -8.43 -5.24 2.52
N SER A 68 -9.48 -4.62 1.96
CA SER A 68 -10.42 -5.31 1.06
C SER A 68 -9.75 -5.91 -0.19
N GLN A 69 -8.59 -5.39 -0.60
CA GLN A 69 -7.83 -5.94 -1.73
C GLN A 69 -6.86 -7.05 -1.29
N TRP A 70 -6.55 -7.16 0.00
CA TRP A 70 -5.59 -8.12 0.55
C TRP A 70 -6.23 -9.40 1.05
N GLU A 71 -7.51 -9.35 1.43
CA GLU A 71 -8.24 -10.43 2.11
C GLU A 71 -8.26 -11.77 1.35
N HIS A 72 -8.08 -11.75 0.03
CA HIS A 72 -8.14 -12.95 -0.81
C HIS A 72 -6.78 -13.45 -1.31
N ALA A 73 -5.68 -12.83 -0.87
CA ALA A 73 -4.35 -13.23 -1.31
C ALA A 73 -3.83 -14.46 -0.54
N ASP A 74 -3.32 -15.46 -1.26
CA ASP A 74 -2.66 -16.62 -0.64
C ASP A 74 -1.30 -16.26 0.00
N ILE A 75 -0.61 -15.26 -0.58
CA ILE A 75 0.69 -14.77 -0.12
C ILE A 75 0.66 -13.25 -0.19
N LEU A 76 0.94 -12.60 0.94
CA LEU A 76 1.09 -11.14 1.03
C LEU A 76 2.54 -10.76 1.28
N ILE A 77 3.03 -9.76 0.55
CA ILE A 77 4.38 -9.21 0.71
C ILE A 77 4.25 -7.69 0.84
N PHE A 78 4.65 -7.16 1.99
CA PHE A 78 4.60 -5.73 2.28
C PHE A 78 6.00 -5.12 2.22
N ASN A 79 6.10 -3.88 1.74
CA ASN A 79 7.31 -3.07 1.79
C ASN A 79 6.92 -1.60 1.91
N SER A 80 7.51 -0.89 2.88
CA SER A 80 7.38 0.54 3.02
C SER A 80 8.64 1.11 3.67
N TYR A 81 9.30 2.08 3.03
CA TYR A 81 10.55 2.67 3.54
C TYR A 81 10.85 4.07 2.98
N LEU A 82 10.94 4.18 1.66
CA LEU A 82 11.56 5.33 0.98
C LEU A 82 10.96 6.69 1.40
N TRP A 83 9.65 6.74 1.63
CA TRP A 83 8.95 8.00 1.89
C TRP A 83 8.96 8.43 3.35
N TRP A 84 9.12 7.50 4.29
CA TRP A 84 9.38 7.82 5.69
C TRP A 84 10.71 8.56 5.86
N ARG A 85 11.64 8.40 4.93
CA ARG A 85 12.96 9.07 4.95
C ARG A 85 12.93 10.51 4.43
N GLN A 86 11.81 11.00 3.90
CA GLN A 86 11.75 12.28 3.18
C GLN A 86 11.48 13.49 4.06
N GLY A 87 11.11 13.29 5.33
CA GLY A 87 10.88 14.37 6.27
C GLY A 87 9.73 14.08 7.23
N PRO A 88 9.21 15.12 7.89
CA PRO A 88 8.08 15.00 8.78
C PRO A 88 6.81 14.53 8.07
N VAL A 89 5.93 13.88 8.82
CA VAL A 89 4.65 13.35 8.37
C VAL A 89 3.55 13.90 9.25
N LYS A 90 2.52 14.44 8.62
CA LYS A 90 1.33 14.97 9.28
C LYS A 90 0.32 13.85 9.50
N LEU A 91 -0.28 13.82 10.69
CA LEU A 91 -1.32 12.87 11.06
C LEU A 91 -2.68 13.53 10.91
N LEU A 92 -3.63 12.81 10.32
CA LEU A 92 -5.02 13.23 10.21
C LEU A 92 -5.93 12.15 10.81
N TRP A 93 -6.26 12.32 12.09
CA TRP A 93 -7.05 11.37 12.89
C TRP A 93 -8.56 11.37 12.59
N SER A 94 -9.08 12.32 11.81
CA SER A 94 -10.52 12.42 11.51
C SER A 94 -10.77 12.93 10.10
N ALA A 95 -11.88 12.49 9.50
CA ALA A 95 -12.38 13.01 8.22
C ALA A 95 -12.98 14.43 8.35
N GLU A 96 -13.30 14.88 9.57
CA GLU A 96 -13.79 16.23 9.82
C GLU A 96 -12.62 17.22 9.72
N GLY A 97 -12.72 18.16 8.79
CA GLY A 97 -11.63 19.03 8.29
C GLY A 97 -10.96 19.99 9.27
N ASN A 98 -11.08 19.77 10.58
CA ASN A 98 -10.42 20.50 11.66
C ASN A 98 -9.53 19.60 12.54
N GLY A 99 -9.20 18.39 12.09
CA GLY A 99 -8.33 17.46 12.83
C GLY A 99 -6.99 18.09 13.22
N ALA A 100 -6.60 17.93 14.48
CA ALA A 100 -5.29 18.33 14.99
C ALA A 100 -4.19 17.74 14.08
N CYS A 101 -3.47 18.63 13.40
CA CYS A 101 -2.38 18.26 12.53
C CYS A 101 -1.15 18.06 13.41
N GLU A 102 -1.10 16.91 14.08
CA GLU A 102 0.11 16.47 14.75
C GLU A 102 1.15 16.12 13.68
N GLU A 103 2.39 16.51 13.93
CA GLU A 103 3.51 16.21 13.05
C GLU A 103 4.48 15.32 13.80
N LEU A 104 4.81 14.19 13.19
CA LEU A 104 5.86 13.30 13.64
C LEU A 104 7.04 13.37 12.69
N ASP A 105 8.21 13.02 13.17
CA ASP A 105 9.28 12.65 12.25
C ASP A 105 8.90 11.36 11.50
N GLY A 106 9.60 11.10 10.40
CA GLY A 106 9.26 9.95 9.56
C GLY A 106 9.42 8.60 10.26
N LEU A 107 10.27 8.48 11.28
CA LEU A 107 10.42 7.25 12.05
C LEU A 107 9.20 7.02 12.95
N GLY A 108 8.80 8.02 13.73
CA GLY A 108 7.62 7.93 14.59
C GLY A 108 6.34 7.69 13.79
N ALA A 109 6.20 8.32 12.63
CA ALA A 109 5.06 8.06 11.75
C ALA A 109 5.08 6.64 11.15
N MET A 110 6.27 6.11 10.83
CA MET A 110 6.44 4.74 10.35
C MET A 110 6.08 3.73 11.44
N GLU A 111 6.57 3.92 12.67
CA GLU A 111 6.25 3.06 13.83
C GLU A 111 4.74 3.00 14.06
N LEU A 112 4.08 4.15 13.98
CA LEU A 112 2.63 4.26 14.18
C LEU A 112 1.85 3.56 13.05
N ALA A 113 2.22 3.76 11.80
CA ALA A 113 1.61 3.06 10.66
C ALA A 113 1.86 1.54 10.69
N MET A 114 3.05 1.11 11.08
CA MET A 114 3.37 -0.31 11.24
C MET A 114 2.61 -0.96 12.40
N GLY A 115 2.37 -0.24 13.49
CA GLY A 115 1.51 -0.70 14.59
C GLY A 115 0.09 -0.97 14.11
N ALA A 116 -0.52 -0.02 13.40
CA ALA A 116 -1.86 -0.20 12.85
C ALA A 116 -1.93 -1.35 11.82
N TRP A 117 -0.89 -1.52 11.00
CA TRP A 117 -0.78 -2.66 10.09
C TRP A 117 -0.68 -3.99 10.84
N ALA A 118 0.13 -4.07 11.91
CA ALA A 118 0.27 -5.27 12.72
C ALA A 118 -1.04 -5.65 13.41
N ASP A 119 -1.74 -4.68 14.00
CA ASP A 119 -3.06 -4.89 14.60
C ASP A 119 -4.06 -5.43 13.55
N TRP A 120 -4.03 -4.93 12.32
CA TRP A 120 -4.86 -5.45 11.24
C TRP A 120 -4.51 -6.89 10.86
N VAL A 121 -3.22 -7.24 10.78
CA VAL A 121 -2.77 -8.62 10.51
C VAL A 121 -3.29 -9.57 11.59
N ASP A 122 -3.12 -9.21 12.86
CA ASP A 122 -3.56 -10.03 14.00
C ASP A 122 -5.09 -10.18 14.10
N LEU A 123 -5.85 -9.26 13.52
CA LEU A 123 -7.31 -9.33 13.46
C LEU A 123 -7.82 -10.20 12.29
N MET A 124 -7.05 -10.35 11.21
CA MET A 124 -7.48 -11.07 10.01
C MET A 124 -6.91 -12.49 9.86
N PHE A 125 -5.83 -12.84 10.56
CA PHE A 125 -5.14 -14.13 10.47
C PHE A 125 -4.96 -14.79 11.85
#